data_AF-A0A0M2PZZ1-F1
#
_entry.id   AF-A0A0M2PZZ1-F1
#
_cell.length_a   1.000
_cell.length_b   1.000
_cell.length_c   1.000
_cell.angle_alpha   90.00
_cell.angle_beta   90.00
_cell.angle_gamma   90.00
#
_symmetry.space_group_name_H-M   'P 1'
#
loop_
_entity.id
_entity.type
_entity.pdbx_description
1 polymer ?
#
loop_
_entity_poly.entity_id
_entity_poly.type
_entity_poly.pdbx_seq_one_letter_code
_entity_poly.pdbx_strand_id
1 'polypeptide(L)'
;MTLTLNLPSEIEQYLLQEANRQGLSIESVTLQLLKSLILLRQKQTEAVNLLQSWIDDEDIEEQQETGQYLISTLDKDRLSDRKFFPVEMKGLTW
;
A
#
# COMPACT_ATOMS: atom_id res chain seq x y z
N MET A 1 -22.75 8.90 12.70
CA MET A 1 -22.19 10.22 12.32
C MET A 1 -22.32 10.35 10.82
N THR A 2 -22.71 11.51 10.30
CA THR A 2 -22.92 11.75 8.87
C THR A 2 -21.88 12.73 8.37
N LEU A 3 -21.22 12.42 7.25
CA LEU A 3 -20.21 13.25 6.61
C LEU A 3 -20.69 13.60 5.19
N THR A 4 -20.71 14.89 4.86
CA THR A 4 -21.05 15.36 3.51
C THR A 4 -19.78 15.72 2.76
N LEU A 5 -19.58 15.14 1.57
CA LEU A 5 -18.44 15.40 0.71
C LEU A 5 -18.89 16.21 -0.49
N ASN A 6 -18.31 17.40 -0.67
CA ASN A 6 -18.46 18.16 -1.91
C ASN A 6 -17.31 17.76 -2.84
N LEU A 7 -17.64 17.12 -3.95
CA LEU A 7 -16.67 16.57 -4.89
C LEU A 7 -16.75 17.32 -6.24
N PRO A 8 -15.63 17.44 -6.97
CA PRO A 8 -15.67 17.86 -8.37
C PRO A 8 -16.54 16.91 -9.20
N SER A 9 -17.18 17.45 -10.24
CA SER A 9 -18.11 16.70 -11.08
C SER A 9 -17.49 15.45 -11.70
N GLU A 10 -16.20 15.46 -12.06
CA GLU A 10 -15.55 14.27 -12.63
C GLU A 10 -15.48 13.12 -11.62
N ILE A 11 -15.23 13.43 -10.34
CA ILE A 11 -15.10 12.43 -9.29
C ILE A 11 -16.47 11.87 -8.92
N GLU A 12 -17.49 12.73 -8.84
CA GLU A 12 -18.87 12.29 -8.61
C GLU A 12 -19.34 11.32 -9.72
N GLN A 13 -19.09 11.67 -10.99
CA GLN A 13 -19.42 10.81 -12.13
C GLN A 13 -18.68 9.47 -12.08
N TYR A 14 -17.39 9.49 -11.73
CA TYR A 14 -16.62 8.26 -11.55
C TYR A 14 -17.22 7.36 -10.47
N LEU A 15 -17.57 7.91 -9.30
CA LEU A 15 -18.15 7.14 -8.20
C LEU A 15 -19.51 6.54 -8.57
N LEU A 16 -20.36 7.29 -9.29
CA LEU A 16 -21.63 6.80 -9.81
C LEU A 16 -21.44 5.63 -10.78
N GLN A 17 -20.48 5.75 -11.70
CA GLN A 17 -20.18 4.68 -12.65
C GLN A 17 -19.65 3.42 -11.94
N GLU A 18 -18.74 3.59 -11.00
CA GLU A 18 -18.15 2.47 -10.28
C GLU A 18 -19.16 1.77 -9.36
N ALA A 19 -20.03 2.54 -8.70
CA ALA A 19 -21.15 2.02 -7.92
C ALA A 19 -22.09 1.16 -8.77
N ASN A 20 -22.49 1.67 -9.95
CA ASN A 20 -23.31 0.92 -10.90
C ASN A 20 -22.60 -0.36 -11.38
N ARG A 21 -21.29 -0.28 -11.67
CA ARG A 21 -20.48 -1.42 -12.11
C ARG A 21 -20.42 -2.54 -11.07
N GLN A 22 -20.28 -2.17 -9.80
CA GLN A 22 -20.18 -3.11 -8.69
C GLN A 22 -21.55 -3.54 -8.13
N GLY A 23 -22.65 -2.92 -8.55
CA GLY A 23 -23.98 -3.13 -7.97
C GLY A 23 -24.07 -2.67 -6.51
N LEU A 24 -23.26 -1.68 -6.12
CA LEU A 24 -23.19 -1.13 -4.76
C LEU A 24 -23.74 0.29 -4.74
N SER A 25 -24.05 0.80 -3.55
CA SER A 25 -24.39 2.21 -3.38
C SER A 25 -23.14 3.09 -3.51
N ILE A 26 -23.34 4.36 -3.89
CA ILE A 26 -22.25 5.32 -4.01
C ILE A 26 -21.52 5.52 -2.68
N GLU A 27 -22.25 5.49 -1.56
CA GLU A 27 -21.68 5.60 -0.21
C GLU A 27 -20.79 4.40 0.11
N SER A 28 -21.18 3.20 -0.30
CA SER A 28 -20.40 1.98 -0.06
C SER A 28 -19.07 2.02 -0.83
N VAL A 29 -19.11 2.37 -2.12
CA VAL A 29 -17.90 2.52 -2.94
C VAL A 29 -17.00 3.63 -2.39
N THR A 30 -17.58 4.77 -2.03
CA THR A 30 -16.83 5.88 -1.44
C THR A 30 -16.15 5.48 -0.14
N LEU A 31 -16.86 4.75 0.74
CA LEU A 31 -16.30 4.25 2.00
C LEU A 31 -15.16 3.25 1.77
N GLN A 32 -15.31 2.34 0.81
CA GLN A 32 -14.26 1.38 0.45
C GLN A 32 -13.01 2.09 -0.06
N LEU A 33 -13.16 3.07 -0.95
CA LEU A 33 -12.04 3.85 -1.46
C LEU A 33 -11.35 4.65 -0.35
N LEU A 34 -12.11 5.33 0.52
CA LEU A 34 -11.55 6.05 1.67
C LEU A 34 -10.79 5.10 2.61
N LYS A 35 -11.36 3.94 2.92
CA LYS A 35 -10.70 2.91 3.76
C LYS A 35 -9.40 2.44 3.12
N SER A 36 -9.42 2.17 1.81
CA SER A 36 -8.23 1.72 1.07
C SER A 36 -7.12 2.78 1.09
N LEU A 37 -7.47 4.07 0.95
CA LEU A 37 -6.54 5.17 0.98
C LEU A 37 -5.91 5.36 2.37
N ILE A 38 -6.72 5.27 3.42
CA ILE A 38 -6.25 5.35 4.81
C ILE A 38 -5.26 4.22 5.10
N LEU A 39 -5.63 2.98 4.72
CA LEU A 39 -4.77 1.82 4.93
C LEU A 39 -3.46 1.93 4.14
N LEU A 40 -3.52 2.42 2.90
CA LEU A 40 -2.33 2.66 2.08
C LEU A 40 -1.38 3.67 2.75
N ARG A 41 -1.91 4.77 3.27
CA ARG A 41 -1.10 5.77 3.98
C ARG A 41 -0.47 5.21 5.24
N GLN A 42 -1.20 4.41 6.02
CA GLN A 42 -0.65 3.74 7.20
C GLN A 42 0.52 2.82 6.82
N LYS A 43 0.34 1.96 5.81
CA LYS A 43 1.42 1.10 5.29
C LYS A 43 2.63 1.90 4.82
N GLN A 44 2.42 3.05 4.16
CA GLN A 44 3.51 3.93 3.74
C GLN A 44 4.27 4.52 4.94
N THR A 45 3.56 4.99 5.97
CA THR A 45 4.18 5.51 7.19
C THR A 45 4.96 4.42 7.94
N GLU A 46 4.40 3.22 8.07
CA GLU A 46 5.09 2.07 8.67
C GLU A 46 6.35 1.70 7.90
N ALA A 47 6.28 1.68 6.57
CA ALA A 47 7.44 1.43 5.72
C ALA A 47 8.52 2.50 5.90
N VAL A 48 8.16 3.78 5.94
CA VAL A 48 9.11 4.88 6.18
C VAL A 48 9.75 4.76 7.56
N ASN A 49 8.97 4.48 8.60
CA ASN A 49 9.49 4.31 9.96
C ASN A 49 10.44 3.11 10.06
N LEU A 50 10.12 2.00 9.38
CA LEU A 50 11.00 0.83 9.31
C LEU A 50 12.32 1.20 8.62
N LEU A 51 12.27 1.86 7.47
CA LEU A 51 13.48 2.31 6.77
C LEU A 51 14.31 3.28 7.61
N GLN A 52 13.67 4.20 8.33
CA GLN A 52 14.35 5.15 9.21
C GLN A 52 15.03 4.42 10.38
N SER A 53 14.38 3.41 10.97
CA SER A 53 14.99 2.60 12.03
C SER A 53 16.28 1.91 11.57
N TRP A 54 16.40 1.49 10.31
CA TRP A 54 17.63 0.90 9.78
C TRP A 54 18.72 1.91 9.49
N ILE A 55 18.36 3.14 9.18
CA ILE A 55 19.32 4.22 8.95
C ILE A 55 19.92 4.69 10.28
N ASP A 56 19.08 4.74 11.32
CA ASP A 56 19.46 5.26 12.63
C ASP A 56 20.09 4.20 13.55
N ASP A 57 19.97 2.92 13.20
CA ASP A 57 20.68 1.84 13.90
C ASP A 57 22.16 1.82 13.51
N GLU A 58 23.06 1.49 14.44
CA GLU A 58 24.49 1.33 14.18
C GLU A 58 24.89 -0.15 14.03
N ASP A 59 23.98 -1.09 14.32
CA ASP A 59 24.23 -2.53 14.18
C ASP A 59 23.92 -3.04 12.76
N ILE A 60 25.00 -3.21 12.00
CA ILE A 60 24.97 -3.66 10.59
C ILE A 60 24.41 -5.09 10.45
N GLU A 61 24.55 -5.97 11.46
CA GLU A 61 24.03 -7.33 11.38
C GLU A 61 22.50 -7.35 11.55
N GLU A 62 21.97 -6.58 12.50
CA GLU A 62 20.52 -6.43 12.71
C GLU A 62 19.84 -5.79 11.50
N GLN A 63 20.48 -4.80 10.87
CA GLN A 63 20.01 -4.19 9.62
C GLN A 63 19.94 -5.20 8.46
N GLN A 64 20.94 -6.08 8.32
CA GLN A 64 20.92 -7.11 7.27
C GLN A 64 19.79 -8.11 7.48
N GLU A 65 19.59 -8.58 8.72
CA GLU A 65 18.51 -9.51 9.04
C GLU A 65 17.14 -8.88 8.78
N THR A 66 16.95 -7.63 9.22
CA THR A 66 15.69 -6.92 9.04
C THR A 66 15.42 -6.60 7.57
N GLY A 67 16.46 -6.28 6.80
CA GLY A 67 16.41 -6.13 5.34
C GLY A 67 15.93 -7.40 4.62
N GLN A 68 16.46 -8.56 4.99
CA GLN A 68 16.05 -9.85 4.43
C GLN A 68 14.61 -10.21 4.81
N TYR A 69 14.21 -9.93 6.05
CA TYR A 69 12.84 -10.13 6.49
C TYR A 69 11.84 -9.31 5.67
N LEU A 70 12.15 -8.04 5.38
CA LEU A 70 11.29 -7.15 4.58
C LEU A 70 11.14 -7.65 3.14
N ILE A 71 12.24 -7.97 2.47
CA ILE A 71 12.22 -8.53 1.10
C ILE A 71 11.32 -9.77 1.06
N SER A 72 11.47 -10.66 2.04
CA SER A 72 10.68 -11.90 2.11
C SER A 72 9.19 -11.63 2.36
N THR A 73 8.86 -10.62 3.16
CA THR A 73 7.47 -10.28 3.51
C THR A 73 6.77 -9.63 2.33
N LEU A 74 7.44 -8.75 1.60
CA LEU A 74 6.92 -8.12 0.39
C LEU A 74 6.69 -9.12 -0.75
N ASP A 75 7.59 -10.09 -0.91
CA ASP A 75 7.39 -11.18 -1.87
C ASP A 75 6.20 -12.08 -1.48
N LYS A 76 5.95 -12.31 -0.19
CA LYS A 76 4.84 -13.13 0.32
C LYS A 76 3.47 -12.43 0.25
N ASP A 77 3.40 -11.11 0.40
CA ASP A 77 2.15 -10.35 0.26
C ASP A 77 1.69 -10.28 -1.21
N ARG A 78 2.52 -10.76 -2.14
CA ARG A 78 2.20 -10.79 -3.56
C ARG A 78 1.26 -11.95 -3.90
N LEU A 79 0.19 -11.63 -4.63
CA LEU A 79 -0.79 -12.60 -5.14
C LEU A 79 -0.29 -13.44 -6.35
N SER A 80 0.97 -13.27 -6.76
CA SER A 80 1.55 -13.88 -7.97
C SER A 80 2.88 -14.51 -7.63
N ASP A 81 3.19 -15.66 -8.25
CA ASP A 81 4.42 -16.43 -8.02
C ASP A 81 5.71 -15.71 -8.45
N ARG A 82 5.60 -14.64 -9.23
CA ARG A 82 6.75 -13.83 -9.64
C ARG A 82 7.19 -12.94 -8.48
N LYS A 83 8.39 -13.16 -7.94
CA LYS A 83 8.97 -12.30 -6.89
C LYS A 83 9.15 -10.84 -7.33
N PHE A 84 8.95 -9.90 -6.41
CA PHE A 84 9.36 -8.50 -6.56
C PHE A 84 10.87 -8.37 -6.57
N PHE A 85 11.57 -9.21 -5.78
CA PHE A 85 13.02 -9.15 -5.59
C PHE A 85 13.69 -10.50 -5.94
N PRO A 86 13.75 -10.87 -7.23
CA PRO A 86 14.46 -12.08 -7.65
C PRO A 86 15.96 -11.95 -7.38
N VAL A 87 16.56 -12.97 -6.75
CA VAL A 87 17.97 -12.94 -6.29
C VAL A 87 18.94 -12.66 -7.43
N GLU A 88 18.62 -13.14 -8.64
CA GLU A 88 19.39 -12.92 -9.86
C GLU A 88 19.45 -11.46 -10.33
N MET A 89 18.55 -10.60 -9.84
CA MET A 89 18.47 -9.18 -10.20
C MET A 89 19.10 -8.25 -9.16
N LYS A 90 19.63 -8.81 -8.05
CA LYS A 90 20.26 -8.05 -6.96
C LYS A 90 21.54 -7.37 -7.44
N GLY A 91 21.63 -6.05 -7.29
CA GLY A 91 22.72 -5.20 -7.79
C GLY A 91 22.62 -4.82 -9.27
N LEU A 92 21.58 -5.27 -9.98
CA LEU A 92 21.31 -4.91 -11.38
C LEU A 92 20.14 -3.95 -11.50
N THR A 93 18.99 -4.33 -10.94
CA THR A 93 17.76 -3.53 -11.01
C THR A 93 17.15 -3.24 -9.64
N TRP A 94 17.61 -3.93 -8.60
CA TRP A 94 17.25 -3.70 -7.20
C TRP A 94 18.41 -4.05 -6.29
#